data_AF-A0AAW0FHL7-F1
#
_entry.id   AF-A0AAW0FHL7-F1
#
_cell.length_a   1.000
_cell.length_b   1.000
_cell.length_c   1.000
_cell.angle_alpha   90.00
_cell.angle_beta   90.00
_cell.angle_gamma   90.00
#
_symmetry.space_group_name_H-M   'P 1'
#
loop_
_entity.id
_entity.type
_entity.pdbx_description
1 polymer ?
#
loop_
_entity_poly.entity_id
_entity_poly.type
_entity_poly.pdbx_seq_one_letter_code
_entity_poly.pdbx_strand_id
1 'polypeptide(L)'
;MPPPKFTVDPTPIEVRVDENTSLELKFAASALHHGKIIIHGGLAQTRTNQVLSYDYITGQMTPVETINPPSARMCHTLTPIANGQLLMVGGRGRPHQTFADVYKLTDNAWVQMKSLPNGRSRHSAVSVANGNYVLICGDGDGCEKDDIFQMYSVEQNTWISLQQEHEVIPPVSSSSMVMTGEYTGVIYGGMIEDVTPEINYSIYEFEINIANHQIRLTKLDSNLQFGRIGSQSLVKENKLYIIGGILKEKPTDRFDSIITYDLIRKQFSSTDFGSDIWTHRSPTMIGFNLVTLPDQNQACIVGGGEAAIGRKSPQKVTNPQSADYHHGKRQDSGRVKQRDS
;
A
#
# COMPACT_ATOMS: atom_id res chain seq x y z
N MET A 1 -25.57 -9.54 -20.73
CA MET A 1 -24.29 -9.16 -20.08
C MET A 1 -23.25 -9.03 -21.19
N PRO A 2 -22.43 -7.97 -21.24
CA PRO A 2 -21.22 -8.08 -22.04
C PRO A 2 -20.36 -9.21 -21.46
N PRO A 3 -19.64 -9.98 -22.28
CA PRO A 3 -18.81 -11.07 -21.80
C PRO A 3 -17.70 -10.54 -20.88
N PRO A 4 -17.06 -11.39 -20.05
CA PRO A 4 -15.81 -11.01 -19.42
C PRO A 4 -14.82 -10.67 -20.54
N LYS A 5 -14.13 -9.53 -20.43
CA LYS A 5 -13.09 -9.12 -21.41
C LYS A 5 -11.88 -10.06 -21.40
N PHE A 6 -11.79 -10.93 -20.40
CA PHE A 6 -10.71 -11.87 -20.16
C PHE A 6 -11.27 -13.27 -19.82
N THR A 7 -10.44 -14.30 -19.95
CA THR A 7 -10.78 -15.63 -19.42
C THR A 7 -10.72 -15.62 -17.89
N VAL A 8 -11.54 -16.44 -17.23
CA VAL A 8 -11.52 -16.61 -15.76
C VAL A 8 -10.27 -17.40 -15.37
N ASP A 9 -9.57 -16.94 -14.32
CA ASP A 9 -8.41 -17.66 -13.77
C ASP A 9 -8.85 -19.01 -13.15
N PRO A 10 -8.33 -20.16 -13.62
CA PRO A 10 -8.70 -21.47 -13.08
C PRO A 10 -8.08 -21.77 -11.70
N THR A 11 -7.10 -20.97 -11.24
CA THR A 11 -6.39 -21.18 -9.96
C THR A 11 -6.24 -19.87 -9.19
N PRO A 12 -7.35 -19.24 -8.75
CA PRO A 12 -7.28 -17.95 -8.08
C PRO A 12 -6.53 -18.07 -6.75
N ILE A 13 -5.82 -17.01 -6.37
CA ILE A 13 -5.34 -16.84 -4.99
C ILE A 13 -6.53 -16.48 -4.11
N GLU A 14 -6.54 -16.98 -2.88
CA GLU A 14 -7.49 -16.49 -1.89
C GLU A 14 -6.99 -15.15 -1.35
N VAL A 15 -7.75 -14.10 -1.61
CA VAL A 15 -7.49 -12.75 -1.10
C VAL A 15 -8.48 -12.45 0.02
N ARG A 16 -7.96 -12.27 1.23
CA ARG A 16 -8.77 -11.89 2.40
C ARG A 16 -8.74 -10.38 2.55
N VAL A 17 -9.92 -9.76 2.67
CA VAL A 17 -10.07 -8.35 3.04
C VAL A 17 -10.34 -8.31 4.53
N ASP A 18 -9.62 -7.46 5.26
CA ASP A 18 -9.91 -7.22 6.67
C ASP A 18 -11.39 -6.84 6.85
N GLU A 19 -12.12 -7.61 7.66
CA GLU A 19 -13.54 -7.37 7.93
C GLU A 19 -13.76 -6.23 8.92
N ASN A 20 -12.68 -5.75 9.56
CA ASN A 20 -12.74 -4.68 10.53
C ASN A 20 -12.86 -3.32 9.83
N THR A 21 -14.11 -2.89 9.61
CA THR A 21 -14.46 -1.59 8.99
C THR A 21 -13.94 -0.35 9.73
N SER A 22 -13.24 -0.52 10.85
CA SER A 22 -12.71 0.58 11.67
C SER A 22 -11.29 1.03 11.28
N LEU A 23 -10.55 0.27 10.47
CA LEU A 23 -9.22 0.69 10.03
C LEU A 23 -9.31 1.67 8.86
N GLU A 24 -9.67 2.93 9.13
CA GLU A 24 -9.62 4.03 8.16
C GLU A 24 -8.18 4.54 7.95
N LEU A 25 -7.23 3.62 7.73
CA LEU A 25 -5.81 3.92 7.65
C LEU A 25 -5.29 3.64 6.24
N LYS A 26 -4.96 4.72 5.51
CA LYS A 26 -4.43 4.64 4.14
C LYS A 26 -2.97 5.06 4.07
N PHE A 27 -2.24 4.50 3.11
CA PHE A 27 -0.81 4.75 2.89
C PHE A 27 0.06 4.45 4.11
N ALA A 28 -0.39 3.53 4.96
CA ALA A 28 0.45 2.84 5.94
C ALA A 28 1.41 1.88 5.24
N ALA A 29 2.34 1.31 6.00
CA ALA A 29 3.18 0.22 5.55
C ALA A 29 2.89 -1.02 6.41
N SER A 30 2.79 -2.19 5.77
CA SER A 30 2.43 -3.45 6.41
C SER A 30 3.34 -4.59 5.97
N ALA A 31 3.68 -5.46 6.91
CA ALA A 31 4.55 -6.62 6.65
C ALA A 31 4.20 -7.79 7.56
N LEU A 32 4.42 -9.01 7.08
CA LEU A 32 4.34 -10.21 7.89
C LEU A 32 5.54 -10.29 8.84
N HIS A 33 5.28 -10.51 10.14
CA HIS A 33 6.28 -10.61 11.19
C HIS A 33 5.79 -11.56 12.29
N HIS A 34 6.57 -12.61 12.59
CA HIS A 34 6.27 -13.61 13.62
C HIS A 34 4.82 -14.17 13.55
N GLY A 35 4.35 -14.45 12.33
CA GLY A 35 3.02 -15.03 12.12
C GLY A 35 1.85 -14.05 12.24
N LYS A 36 2.11 -12.75 12.39
CA LYS A 36 1.10 -11.68 12.37
C LYS A 36 1.45 -10.62 11.35
N ILE A 37 0.49 -9.79 10.96
CA ILE A 37 0.74 -8.63 10.11
C ILE A 37 0.99 -7.43 11.00
N ILE A 38 2.14 -6.79 10.85
CA ILE A 38 2.46 -5.53 11.51
C ILE A 38 2.14 -4.40 10.56
N ILE A 39 1.40 -3.41 11.04
CA ILE A 39 0.96 -2.21 10.31
C ILE A 39 1.57 -1.02 11.04
N HIS A 40 2.26 -0.14 10.32
CA HIS A 40 2.84 1.08 10.89
C HIS A 40 2.45 2.34 10.13
N GLY A 41 2.20 3.39 10.89
CA GLY A 41 1.98 4.74 10.39
C GLY A 41 0.77 4.85 9.46
N GLY A 42 0.85 5.71 8.45
CA GLY A 42 -0.24 5.98 7.52
C GLY A 42 -1.05 7.21 7.88
N LEU A 43 -2.17 7.38 7.19
CA LEU A 43 -3.06 8.53 7.28
C LEU A 43 -4.47 8.07 7.61
N ALA A 44 -4.94 8.47 8.80
CA ALA A 44 -6.35 8.47 9.17
C ALA A 44 -6.88 9.91 9.05
N GLN A 45 -7.45 10.49 10.13
CA GLN A 45 -7.70 11.93 10.21
C GLN A 45 -6.39 12.74 10.14
N THR A 46 -5.36 12.23 10.80
CA THR A 46 -4.00 12.76 10.78
C THR A 46 -3.01 11.62 10.52
N ARG A 47 -1.75 11.99 10.24
CA ARG A 47 -0.67 11.01 10.14
C ARG A 47 -0.35 10.46 11.53
N THR A 48 -0.09 9.16 11.59
CA THR A 48 0.24 8.45 12.83
C THR A 48 1.62 7.79 12.72
N ASN A 49 2.19 7.41 13.86
CA ASN A 49 3.34 6.50 14.00
C ASN A 49 2.98 5.27 14.85
N GLN A 50 1.68 5.01 15.03
CA GLN A 50 1.22 3.82 15.74
C GLN A 50 1.66 2.55 15.03
N VAL A 51 1.91 1.51 15.83
CA VAL A 51 2.10 0.14 15.37
C VAL A 51 0.88 -0.68 15.79
N LEU A 52 0.29 -1.38 14.83
CA LEU A 52 -0.80 -2.32 15.06
C LEU A 52 -0.32 -3.72 14.66
N SER A 53 -0.70 -4.72 15.45
CA SER A 53 -0.55 -6.13 15.07
C SER A 53 -1.92 -6.66 14.69
N TYR A 54 -2.01 -7.28 13.53
CA TYR A 54 -3.20 -7.93 13.00
C TYR A 54 -2.98 -9.44 12.90
N ASP A 55 -3.83 -10.17 13.62
CA ASP A 55 -3.89 -11.62 13.58
C ASP A 55 -4.91 -12.02 12.50
N TYR A 56 -4.40 -12.42 11.33
CA TYR A 56 -5.22 -12.77 10.16
C TYR A 56 -5.99 -14.09 10.30
N ILE A 57 -5.77 -14.85 11.39
CA ILE A 57 -6.51 -16.07 11.70
C ILE A 57 -7.77 -15.72 12.51
N THR A 58 -7.61 -14.86 13.51
CA THR A 58 -8.71 -14.45 14.40
C THR A 58 -9.43 -13.18 13.95
N GLY A 59 -8.84 -12.42 13.03
CA GLY A 59 -9.31 -11.09 12.63
C GLY A 59 -9.06 -10.01 13.70
N GLN A 60 -8.31 -10.33 14.76
CA GLN A 60 -8.08 -9.40 15.86
C GLN A 60 -6.94 -8.40 15.53
N MET A 61 -7.19 -7.13 15.79
CA MET A 61 -6.21 -6.06 15.68
C MET A 61 -5.89 -5.49 17.07
N THR A 62 -4.61 -5.39 17.41
CA THR A 62 -4.13 -4.92 18.72
C THR A 62 -3.04 -3.87 18.57
N PRO A 63 -3.14 -2.71 19.26
CA PRO A 63 -2.02 -1.78 19.36
C PRO A 63 -0.78 -2.44 19.96
N VAL A 64 0.38 -2.11 19.43
CA VAL A 64 1.69 -2.57 19.92
C VAL A 64 2.42 -1.38 20.51
N GLU A 65 2.80 -1.48 21.78
CA GLU A 65 3.69 -0.51 22.40
C GLU A 65 5.12 -0.69 21.87
N THR A 66 5.73 0.40 21.41
CA THR A 66 7.08 0.37 20.83
C THR A 66 8.00 1.37 21.48
N ILE A 67 9.29 1.06 21.49
CA ILE A 67 10.35 1.90 22.04
C ILE A 67 11.00 2.69 20.90
N ASN A 68 11.24 3.99 21.11
CA ASN A 68 11.87 4.93 20.16
C ASN A 68 11.17 5.01 18.78
N PRO A 69 9.83 5.14 18.72
CA PRO A 69 9.13 5.12 17.44
C PRO A 69 9.58 6.26 16.52
N PRO A 70 9.67 6.03 15.20
CA PRO A 70 9.91 7.09 14.24
C PRO A 70 8.77 8.11 14.23
N SER A 71 9.03 9.29 13.66
CA SER A 71 8.01 10.33 13.45
C SER A 71 6.81 9.85 12.62
N ALA A 72 5.63 10.39 12.92
CA ALA A 72 4.38 10.10 12.19
C ALA A 72 4.47 10.40 10.69
N ARG A 73 4.11 9.41 9.86
CA ARG A 73 4.42 9.43 8.42
C ARG A 73 3.47 8.55 7.61
N MET A 74 3.45 8.78 6.30
CA MET A 74 2.71 7.98 5.32
C MET A 74 3.56 7.75 4.06
N CYS A 75 3.14 6.84 3.19
CA CYS A 75 3.82 6.52 1.92
C CYS A 75 5.29 6.10 2.11
N HIS A 76 5.58 5.44 3.24
CA HIS A 76 6.84 4.75 3.52
C HIS A 76 6.68 3.27 3.20
N THR A 77 7.78 2.52 3.23
CA THR A 77 7.75 1.06 3.11
C THR A 77 8.14 0.40 4.43
N LEU A 78 7.67 -0.83 4.65
CA LEU A 78 8.01 -1.69 5.77
C LEU A 78 8.24 -3.08 5.17
N THR A 79 9.49 -3.53 5.17
CA THR A 79 9.91 -4.72 4.42
C THR A 79 10.47 -5.77 5.37
N PRO A 80 10.04 -7.04 5.31
CA PRO A 80 10.70 -8.13 6.04
C PRO A 80 12.17 -8.25 5.65
N ILE A 81 13.04 -8.35 6.64
CA ILE A 81 14.47 -8.62 6.48
C ILE A 81 14.86 -9.87 7.29
N ALA A 82 16.11 -10.30 7.14
CA ALA A 82 16.63 -11.50 7.81
C ALA A 82 16.40 -11.47 9.34
N ASN A 83 16.39 -12.65 9.95
CA ASN A 83 16.17 -12.84 11.39
C ASN A 83 14.80 -12.36 11.90
N GLY A 84 13.79 -12.35 11.02
CA GLY A 84 12.43 -11.95 11.37
C GLY A 84 12.30 -10.46 11.66
N GLN A 85 13.25 -9.60 11.29
CA GLN A 85 13.19 -8.16 11.56
C GLN A 85 12.42 -7.43 10.44
N LEU A 86 12.03 -6.17 10.67
CA LEU A 86 11.43 -5.32 9.63
C LEU A 86 12.28 -4.07 9.40
N LEU A 87 12.43 -3.67 8.14
CA LEU A 87 13.09 -2.42 7.75
C LEU A 87 12.06 -1.41 7.23
N MET A 88 11.99 -0.25 7.88
CA MET A 88 11.20 0.88 7.47
C MET A 88 12.06 1.89 6.70
N VAL A 89 11.62 2.31 5.52
CA VAL A 89 12.36 3.27 4.67
C VAL A 89 11.49 4.48 4.35
N GLY A 90 12.01 5.67 4.69
CA GLY A 90 11.52 6.97 4.23
C GLY A 90 10.04 7.26 4.53
N GLY A 91 9.32 7.71 3.51
CA GLY A 91 7.97 8.24 3.60
C GLY A 91 7.95 9.76 3.71
N ARG A 92 6.81 10.31 4.13
CA ARG A 92 6.67 11.76 4.29
C ARG A 92 5.80 12.15 5.46
N GLY A 93 6.12 13.31 6.02
CA GLY A 93 5.26 14.07 6.91
C GLY A 93 4.27 14.88 6.07
N ARG A 94 4.67 16.07 5.66
CA ARG A 94 3.88 16.92 4.74
C ARG A 94 4.18 16.57 3.27
N PRO A 95 3.38 17.03 2.29
CA PRO A 95 3.65 16.74 0.86
C PRO A 95 5.08 17.04 0.41
N HIS A 96 5.67 18.14 0.87
CA HIS A 96 7.05 18.56 0.54
C HIS A 96 8.06 18.26 1.66
N GLN A 97 7.78 17.24 2.48
CA GLN A 97 8.65 16.87 3.60
C GLN A 97 8.81 15.35 3.60
N THR A 98 9.60 14.85 2.66
CA THR A 98 10.02 13.45 2.67
C THR A 98 11.04 13.21 3.78
N PHE A 99 11.11 11.94 4.20
CA PHE A 99 12.08 11.46 5.14
C PHE A 99 13.10 10.58 4.42
N ALA A 100 14.37 10.73 4.80
CA ALA A 100 15.47 9.88 4.37
C ALA A 100 15.85 8.84 5.44
N ASP A 101 15.26 8.93 6.62
CA ASP A 101 15.58 8.06 7.73
C ASP A 101 15.10 6.63 7.48
N VAL A 102 15.86 5.70 8.07
CA VAL A 102 15.66 4.26 7.93
C VAL A 102 15.65 3.72 9.35
N TYR A 103 14.70 2.86 9.66
CA TYR A 103 14.63 2.23 10.98
C TYR A 103 14.44 0.74 10.85
N LYS A 104 15.07 0.01 11.75
CA LYS A 104 14.84 -1.42 11.93
C LYS A 104 13.94 -1.63 13.14
N LEU A 105 12.90 -2.43 13.00
CA LEU A 105 12.06 -2.90 14.11
C LEU A 105 12.52 -4.31 14.54
N THR A 106 12.86 -4.46 15.81
CA THR A 106 13.24 -5.74 16.43
C THR A 106 12.58 -5.82 17.81
N ASP A 107 11.75 -6.83 18.05
CA ASP A 107 11.09 -7.07 19.34
C ASP A 107 10.46 -5.79 19.95
N ASN A 108 9.72 -5.05 19.12
CA ASN A 108 9.04 -3.78 19.44
C ASN A 108 9.96 -2.55 19.67
N ALA A 109 11.27 -2.68 19.52
CA ALA A 109 12.19 -1.55 19.56
C ALA A 109 12.59 -1.10 18.15
N TRP A 110 12.47 0.20 17.91
CA TRP A 110 12.97 0.83 16.70
C TRP A 110 14.42 1.26 16.91
N VAL A 111 15.27 0.92 15.94
CA VAL A 111 16.68 1.32 15.89
C VAL A 111 16.90 2.09 14.60
N GLN A 112 17.40 3.32 14.70
CA GLN A 112 17.74 4.11 13.52
C GLN A 112 18.96 3.49 12.83
N MET A 113 18.85 3.33 11.52
CA MET A 113 19.86 2.75 10.64
C MET A 113 20.49 3.85 9.76
N LYS A 114 21.37 3.46 8.84
CA LYS A 114 21.94 4.39 7.85
C LYS A 114 20.83 4.96 6.97
N SER A 115 20.60 6.26 7.10
CA SER A 115 19.66 7.00 6.26
C SER A 115 20.04 6.93 4.77
N LEU A 116 19.03 7.05 3.93
CA LEU A 116 19.19 7.33 2.50
C LEU A 116 19.95 8.65 2.29
N PRO A 117 20.61 8.82 1.14
CA PRO A 117 21.17 10.12 0.75
C PRO A 117 20.09 11.20 0.64
N ASN A 118 18.93 10.84 0.08
CA ASN A 118 17.81 11.75 -0.17
C ASN A 118 16.50 11.15 0.38
N GLY A 119 15.60 12.01 0.83
CA GLY A 119 14.28 11.59 1.28
C GLY A 119 13.43 11.10 0.11
N ARG A 120 12.62 10.08 0.33
CA ARG A 120 11.69 9.56 -0.69
C ARG A 120 10.40 9.05 -0.09
N SER A 121 9.31 9.17 -0.84
CA SER A 121 7.99 8.68 -0.45
C SER A 121 7.27 8.10 -1.67
N ARG A 122 6.27 7.24 -1.46
CA ARG A 122 5.57 6.53 -2.55
C ARG A 122 6.49 5.64 -3.41
N HIS A 123 7.68 5.34 -2.93
CA HIS A 123 8.56 4.35 -3.53
C HIS A 123 8.05 2.94 -3.21
N SER A 124 8.43 1.97 -4.05
CA SER A 124 8.23 0.54 -3.83
C SER A 124 9.44 -0.06 -3.13
N ALA A 125 9.24 -1.14 -2.38
CA ALA A 125 10.33 -1.90 -1.76
C ALA A 125 10.05 -3.40 -1.81
N VAL A 126 11.10 -4.20 -1.98
CA VAL A 126 11.04 -5.67 -1.92
C VAL A 126 12.21 -6.23 -1.12
N SER A 127 11.96 -7.34 -0.43
CA SER A 127 12.99 -8.12 0.27
C SER A 127 13.73 -8.99 -0.74
N VAL A 128 15.06 -8.96 -0.72
CA VAL A 128 15.94 -9.65 -1.68
C VAL A 128 16.87 -10.60 -0.93
N ALA A 129 17.19 -11.75 -1.53
CA ALA A 129 18.08 -12.77 -0.96
C ALA A 129 17.76 -13.13 0.50
N ASN A 130 16.52 -13.59 0.73
CA ASN A 130 16.02 -13.98 2.05
C ASN A 130 16.11 -12.87 3.12
N GLY A 131 16.00 -11.61 2.69
CA GLY A 131 16.02 -10.45 3.59
C GLY A 131 17.40 -9.97 3.97
N ASN A 132 18.45 -10.43 3.30
CA ASN A 132 19.80 -9.85 3.44
C ASN A 132 19.90 -8.47 2.79
N TYR A 133 19.04 -8.19 1.81
CA TYR A 133 18.96 -6.89 1.16
C TYR A 133 17.51 -6.40 1.02
N VAL A 134 17.34 -5.09 0.87
CA VAL A 134 16.07 -4.46 0.49
C VAL A 134 16.30 -3.60 -0.73
N LEU A 135 15.64 -3.94 -1.84
CA LEU A 135 15.63 -3.10 -3.04
C LEU A 135 14.48 -2.12 -2.95
N ILE A 136 14.76 -0.83 -3.16
CA ILE A 136 13.73 0.18 -3.32
C ILE A 136 13.78 0.76 -4.73
N CYS A 137 12.61 1.10 -5.25
CA CYS A 137 12.44 1.75 -6.54
C CYS A 137 11.51 2.94 -6.44
N GLY A 138 11.94 4.07 -6.98
CA GLY A 138 11.11 5.25 -7.19
C GLY A 138 11.87 6.53 -6.88
N ASP A 139 11.27 7.65 -7.25
CA ASP A 139 11.91 8.96 -7.12
C ASP A 139 12.14 9.35 -5.65
N GLY A 140 13.22 10.10 -5.43
CA GLY A 140 13.47 10.81 -4.19
C GLY A 140 13.47 12.31 -4.44
N ASP A 141 13.17 13.08 -3.41
CA ASP A 141 13.17 14.55 -3.48
C ASP A 141 14.56 15.05 -3.89
N GLY A 142 14.63 15.84 -4.95
CA GLY A 142 15.87 16.47 -5.41
C GLY A 142 16.91 15.50 -6.00
N CYS A 143 16.52 14.27 -6.33
CA CYS A 143 17.42 13.27 -6.91
C CYS A 143 17.69 13.53 -8.40
N GLU A 144 18.88 13.17 -8.87
CA GLU A 144 19.14 12.97 -10.29
C GLU A 144 18.31 11.79 -10.81
N LYS A 145 17.95 11.80 -12.09
CA LYS A 145 17.07 10.78 -12.69
C LYS A 145 17.57 9.33 -12.53
N ASP A 146 18.85 9.16 -12.23
CA ASP A 146 19.52 7.86 -12.14
C ASP A 146 19.51 7.26 -10.71
N ASP A 147 19.03 7.97 -9.68
CA ASP A 147 18.91 7.49 -8.28
C ASP A 147 17.55 6.78 -8.00
N ILE A 148 17.05 6.05 -9.00
CA ILE A 148 15.75 5.39 -8.89
C ILE A 148 15.83 4.05 -8.14
N PHE A 149 16.90 3.28 -8.32
CA PHE A 149 17.12 2.00 -7.65
C PHE A 149 18.22 2.11 -6.58
N GLN A 150 17.83 1.86 -5.34
CA GLN A 150 18.73 1.82 -4.20
C GLN A 150 18.60 0.46 -3.49
N MET A 151 19.73 -0.17 -3.18
CA MET A 151 19.76 -1.43 -2.46
C MET A 151 20.36 -1.22 -1.08
N TYR A 152 19.64 -1.60 -0.03
CA TYR A 152 20.16 -1.58 1.33
C TYR A 152 20.76 -2.94 1.69
N SER A 153 22.03 -2.96 2.11
CA SER A 153 22.67 -4.12 2.72
C SER A 153 22.40 -4.15 4.22
N VAL A 154 21.65 -5.16 4.67
CA VAL A 154 21.22 -5.28 6.08
C VAL A 154 22.40 -5.55 7.00
N GLU A 155 23.31 -6.42 6.60
CA GLU A 155 24.51 -6.77 7.38
C GLU A 155 25.46 -5.58 7.49
N GLN A 156 25.73 -4.90 6.37
CA GLN A 156 26.72 -3.82 6.32
C GLN A 156 26.14 -2.46 6.75
N ASN A 157 24.81 -2.35 6.91
CA ASN A 157 24.11 -1.10 7.20
C ASN A 157 24.52 0.02 6.21
N THR A 158 24.49 -0.28 4.92
CA THR A 158 24.89 0.65 3.86
C THR A 158 23.97 0.59 2.65
N TRP A 159 23.92 1.69 1.91
CA TRP A 159 23.23 1.79 0.63
C TRP A 159 24.17 1.54 -0.54
N ILE A 160 23.66 0.87 -1.57
CA ILE A 160 24.32 0.55 -2.82
C ILE A 160 23.42 1.10 -3.94
N SER A 161 23.90 2.11 -4.65
CA SER A 161 23.23 2.61 -5.85
C SER A 161 23.35 1.57 -6.97
N LEU A 162 22.23 1.21 -7.62
CA LEU A 162 22.24 0.30 -8.74
C LEU A 162 22.04 1.05 -10.06
N GLN A 163 22.99 0.90 -10.97
CA GLN A 163 22.90 1.49 -12.31
C GLN A 163 22.02 0.64 -13.21
N GLN A 164 21.08 1.28 -13.90
CA GLN A 164 20.21 0.60 -14.87
C GLN A 164 21.02 0.19 -16.12
N GLU A 165 20.77 -1.02 -16.62
CA GLU A 165 21.31 -1.50 -17.89
C GLU A 165 20.21 -1.99 -18.84
N HIS A 166 20.50 -1.92 -20.15
CA HIS A 166 19.63 -2.31 -21.28
C HIS A 166 18.45 -1.40 -21.48
N GLU A 167 17.39 -1.57 -20.68
CA GLU A 167 16.25 -0.67 -20.66
C GLU A 167 16.40 0.35 -19.53
N VAL A 168 15.69 1.48 -19.64
CA VAL A 168 15.63 2.50 -18.60
C VAL A 168 14.18 2.68 -18.21
N ILE A 169 13.86 2.43 -16.94
CA ILE A 169 12.56 2.77 -16.37
C ILE A 169 12.60 4.26 -16.00
N PRO A 170 11.59 5.05 -16.38
CA PRO A 170 11.49 6.45 -15.98
C PRO A 170 11.37 6.58 -14.44
N PRO A 171 11.67 7.74 -13.85
CA PRO A 171 11.45 7.98 -12.42
C PRO A 171 9.96 7.80 -12.08
N VAL A 172 9.59 6.63 -11.56
CA VAL A 172 8.20 6.28 -11.26
C VAL A 172 7.94 6.36 -9.77
N SER A 173 6.86 7.02 -9.37
CA SER A 173 6.30 6.95 -8.02
C SER A 173 5.05 6.06 -8.02
N SER A 174 4.77 5.42 -6.89
CA SER A 174 3.62 4.52 -6.71
C SER A 174 3.56 3.37 -7.73
N SER A 175 4.72 2.88 -8.17
CA SER A 175 4.84 1.66 -8.98
C SER A 175 4.49 0.43 -8.13
N SER A 176 4.46 -0.75 -8.76
CA SER A 176 4.42 -2.02 -8.05
C SER A 176 5.65 -2.83 -8.41
N MET A 177 6.30 -3.42 -7.41
CA MET A 177 7.52 -4.21 -7.56
C MET A 177 7.40 -5.49 -6.73
N VAL A 178 7.77 -6.63 -7.30
CA VAL A 178 7.67 -7.94 -6.66
C VAL A 178 8.78 -8.87 -7.16
N MET A 179 9.33 -9.70 -6.27
CA MET A 179 10.35 -10.69 -6.61
C MET A 179 9.74 -11.92 -7.30
N THR A 180 10.42 -12.43 -8.33
CA THR A 180 10.12 -13.70 -9.01
C THR A 180 11.19 -14.77 -8.73
N GLY A 181 12.34 -14.36 -8.20
CA GLY A 181 13.44 -15.23 -7.76
C GLY A 181 14.27 -14.56 -6.67
N GLU A 182 15.48 -15.06 -6.43
CA GLU A 182 16.34 -14.54 -5.35
C GLU A 182 16.85 -13.13 -5.62
N TYR A 183 17.20 -12.85 -6.88
CA TYR A 183 17.74 -11.57 -7.39
C TYR A 183 17.00 -11.07 -8.63
N THR A 184 15.86 -11.68 -8.95
CA THR A 184 15.03 -11.32 -10.11
C THR A 184 13.62 -10.98 -9.67
N GLY A 185 12.98 -10.08 -10.42
CA GLY A 185 11.61 -9.69 -10.16
C GLY A 185 11.01 -8.88 -11.29
N VAL A 186 9.83 -8.34 -11.05
CA VAL A 186 9.13 -7.49 -12.01
C VAL A 186 8.72 -6.17 -11.38
N ILE A 187 8.70 -5.14 -12.21
CA ILE A 187 8.22 -3.80 -11.86
C ILE A 187 7.33 -3.26 -12.98
N TYR A 188 6.22 -2.63 -12.60
CA TYR A 188 5.29 -2.03 -13.56
C TYR A 188 4.52 -0.89 -12.92
N GLY A 189 3.81 -0.13 -13.77
CA GLY A 189 2.93 0.93 -13.32
C GLY A 189 3.68 2.09 -12.68
N GLY A 190 2.93 2.88 -11.94
CA GLY A 190 3.42 4.12 -11.35
C GLY A 190 3.28 5.33 -12.26
N MET A 191 3.48 6.48 -11.64
CA MET A 191 3.33 7.81 -12.21
C MET A 191 4.72 8.42 -12.40
N ILE A 192 4.97 8.98 -13.58
CA ILE A 192 6.25 9.55 -13.98
C ILE A 192 6.33 11.05 -13.62
N GLU A 193 5.22 11.77 -13.75
CA GLU A 193 5.13 13.21 -13.44
C GLU A 193 3.82 13.53 -12.71
N ASP A 194 3.87 14.43 -11.73
CA ASP A 194 2.73 14.77 -10.87
C ASP A 194 1.72 15.76 -11.49
N VAL A 195 2.15 16.63 -12.40
CA VAL A 195 1.32 17.76 -12.89
C VAL A 195 0.33 17.30 -13.96
N THR A 196 0.81 16.52 -14.92
CA THR A 196 -0.02 15.83 -15.92
C THR A 196 0.36 14.37 -15.89
N PRO A 197 -0.36 13.50 -15.16
CA PRO A 197 0.11 12.17 -14.83
C PRO A 197 0.43 11.36 -16.08
N GLU A 198 1.72 11.31 -16.41
CA GLU A 198 2.26 10.36 -17.36
C GLU A 198 2.44 9.04 -16.62
N ILE A 199 1.93 7.96 -17.21
CA ILE A 199 1.82 6.67 -16.56
C ILE A 199 2.73 5.69 -17.27
N ASN A 200 3.45 4.88 -16.50
CA ASN A 200 4.18 3.76 -17.06
C ASN A 200 3.21 2.60 -17.36
N TYR A 201 2.97 2.33 -18.65
CA TYR A 201 2.16 1.20 -19.13
C TYR A 201 2.98 -0.06 -19.41
N SER A 202 4.27 -0.05 -19.09
CA SER A 202 5.17 -1.17 -19.36
C SER A 202 5.47 -1.95 -18.09
N ILE A 203 5.63 -3.26 -18.26
CA ILE A 203 6.19 -4.15 -17.25
C ILE A 203 7.61 -4.52 -17.67
N TYR A 204 8.51 -4.51 -16.69
CA TYR A 204 9.91 -4.85 -16.86
C TYR A 204 10.26 -5.98 -15.91
N GLU A 205 10.99 -6.96 -16.41
CA GLU A 205 11.77 -7.86 -15.58
C GLU A 205 13.05 -7.15 -15.18
N PHE A 206 13.46 -7.34 -13.92
CA PHE A 206 14.74 -6.89 -13.42
C PHE A 206 15.59 -8.06 -12.93
N GLU A 207 16.89 -7.95 -13.14
CA GLU A 207 17.92 -8.84 -12.57
C GLU A 207 18.97 -7.99 -11.86
N ILE A 208 19.22 -8.30 -10.59
CA ILE A 208 20.15 -7.56 -9.73
C ILE A 208 21.53 -8.22 -9.80
N ASN A 209 22.54 -7.43 -10.17
CA ASN A 209 23.93 -7.82 -10.04
C ASN A 209 24.60 -6.95 -8.96
N ILE A 210 24.67 -7.49 -7.74
CA ILE A 210 25.22 -6.79 -6.59
C ILE A 210 26.71 -6.51 -6.76
N ALA A 211 27.47 -7.46 -7.33
CA ALA A 211 28.92 -7.33 -7.48
C ALA A 211 29.30 -6.16 -8.40
N ASN A 212 28.50 -5.91 -9.43
CA ASN A 212 28.73 -4.83 -10.39
C ASN A 212 27.95 -3.55 -10.06
N HIS A 213 27.14 -3.54 -9.00
CA HIS A 213 26.25 -2.41 -8.66
C HIS A 213 25.27 -2.09 -9.81
N GLN A 214 24.68 -3.12 -10.41
CA GLN A 214 23.85 -3.00 -11.60
C GLN A 214 22.49 -3.65 -11.43
N ILE A 215 21.50 -3.11 -12.14
CA ILE A 215 20.19 -3.71 -12.32
C ILE A 215 19.88 -3.76 -13.82
N ARG A 216 19.81 -4.96 -14.36
CA ARG A 216 19.49 -5.19 -15.77
C ARG A 216 17.99 -5.20 -15.93
N LEU A 217 17.48 -4.44 -16.89
CA LEU A 217 16.05 -4.31 -17.14
C LEU A 217 15.71 -4.85 -18.52
N THR A 218 14.70 -5.71 -18.59
CA THR A 218 14.16 -6.23 -19.84
C THR A 218 12.67 -5.93 -19.90
N LYS A 219 12.26 -5.16 -20.91
CA LYS A 219 10.84 -4.87 -21.12
C LYS A 219 10.11 -6.14 -21.56
N LEU A 220 9.14 -6.58 -20.76
CA LEU A 220 8.38 -7.80 -21.05
C LEU A 220 7.19 -7.52 -21.98
N ASP A 221 6.44 -6.45 -21.71
CA ASP A 221 5.18 -6.12 -22.39
C ASP A 221 4.74 -4.66 -22.12
N SER A 222 3.71 -4.19 -22.85
CA SER A 222 3.01 -2.93 -22.61
C SER A 222 1.50 -3.09 -22.75
N ASN A 223 0.75 -2.61 -21.75
CA ASN A 223 -0.70 -2.70 -21.74
C ASN A 223 -1.32 -1.64 -20.83
N LEU A 224 -2.53 -1.17 -21.16
CA LEU A 224 -3.30 -0.26 -20.30
C LEU A 224 -3.50 -0.81 -18.90
N GLN A 225 -3.59 -2.14 -18.75
CA GLN A 225 -3.75 -2.80 -17.46
C GLN A 225 -2.54 -2.67 -16.52
N PHE A 226 -1.34 -2.44 -17.07
CA PHE A 226 -0.15 -2.14 -16.26
C PHE A 226 -0.11 -0.67 -15.82
N GLY A 227 -0.87 0.21 -16.46
CA GLY A 227 -0.92 1.65 -16.19
C GLY A 227 -1.66 2.01 -14.91
N ARG A 228 -1.23 1.45 -13.78
CA ARG A 228 -1.87 1.61 -12.48
C ARG A 228 -1.00 2.42 -11.54
N ILE A 229 -1.61 3.36 -10.83
CA ILE A 229 -0.97 4.11 -9.75
C ILE A 229 -1.36 3.45 -8.42
N GLY A 230 -0.35 3.04 -7.64
CA GLY A 230 -0.54 2.51 -6.29
C GLY A 230 -1.20 1.14 -6.23
N SER A 231 -1.11 0.35 -7.31
CA SER A 231 -1.47 -1.07 -7.27
C SER A 231 -0.45 -1.85 -6.43
N GLN A 232 -0.90 -2.97 -5.87
CA GLN A 232 -0.03 -3.94 -5.22
C GLN A 232 0.01 -5.22 -6.06
N SER A 233 1.06 -6.01 -5.90
CA SER A 233 1.19 -7.26 -6.63
C SER A 233 1.85 -8.35 -5.82
N LEU A 234 1.57 -9.58 -6.23
CA LEU A 234 2.30 -10.76 -5.79
C LEU A 234 2.49 -11.70 -6.98
N VAL A 235 3.49 -12.57 -6.89
CA VAL A 235 3.75 -13.61 -7.89
C VAL A 235 3.52 -14.97 -7.25
N LYS A 236 2.85 -15.86 -7.98
CA LYS A 236 2.75 -17.28 -7.67
C LYS A 236 2.94 -18.07 -8.94
N GLU A 237 3.88 -19.02 -8.93
CA GLU A 237 4.30 -19.76 -10.12
C GLU A 237 4.69 -18.80 -11.26
N ASN A 238 4.03 -18.86 -12.41
CA ASN A 238 4.25 -17.98 -13.55
C ASN A 238 3.24 -16.83 -13.65
N LYS A 239 2.45 -16.58 -12.59
CA LYS A 239 1.36 -15.61 -12.61
C LYS A 239 1.66 -14.42 -11.72
N LEU A 240 1.59 -13.23 -12.31
CA LEU A 240 1.58 -11.96 -11.62
C LEU A 240 0.14 -11.55 -11.32
N TYR A 241 -0.19 -11.38 -10.05
CA TYR A 241 -1.49 -10.89 -9.62
C TYR A 241 -1.39 -9.40 -9.34
N ILE A 242 -2.19 -8.62 -10.05
CA ILE A 242 -2.23 -7.16 -10.01
C ILE A 242 -3.51 -6.76 -9.31
N ILE A 243 -3.38 -6.10 -8.16
CA ILE A 243 -4.48 -5.79 -7.26
C ILE A 243 -4.63 -4.27 -7.13
N GLY A 244 -5.85 -3.79 -7.31
CA GLY A 244 -6.24 -2.41 -7.07
C GLY A 244 -5.50 -1.38 -7.90
N GLY A 245 -5.27 -0.22 -7.28
CA GLY A 245 -4.68 0.95 -7.94
C GLY A 245 -5.68 1.71 -8.81
N ILE A 246 -5.24 2.88 -9.27
CA ILE A 246 -6.05 3.78 -10.11
C ILE A 246 -5.57 3.65 -11.55
N LEU A 247 -6.49 3.42 -12.48
CA LEU A 247 -6.27 3.53 -13.93
C LEU A 247 -6.55 4.98 -14.36
N LYS A 248 -5.76 5.51 -15.29
CA LYS A 248 -5.96 6.87 -15.80
C LYS A 248 -7.20 6.98 -16.69
N GLU A 249 -7.54 5.91 -17.40
CA GLU A 249 -8.57 5.88 -18.43
C GLU A 249 -9.98 5.79 -17.84
N LYS A 250 -10.14 5.05 -16.74
CA LYS A 250 -11.43 4.81 -16.09
C LYS A 250 -11.25 4.40 -14.62
N PRO A 251 -12.29 4.57 -13.78
CA PRO A 251 -12.35 3.88 -12.49
C PRO A 251 -12.27 2.35 -12.67
N THR A 252 -11.63 1.66 -11.74
CA THR A 252 -11.65 0.19 -11.69
C THR A 252 -13.06 -0.31 -11.38
N ASP A 253 -13.39 -1.48 -11.93
CA ASP A 253 -14.62 -2.22 -11.70
C ASP A 253 -14.32 -3.64 -11.20
N ARG A 254 -15.36 -4.44 -10.96
CA ARG A 254 -15.20 -5.80 -10.40
C ARG A 254 -14.34 -6.75 -11.24
N PHE A 255 -14.15 -6.46 -12.53
CA PHE A 255 -13.43 -7.33 -13.46
C PHE A 255 -11.96 -6.94 -13.65
N ASP A 256 -11.58 -5.71 -13.25
CA ASP A 256 -10.21 -5.24 -13.34
C ASP A 256 -9.64 -4.71 -12.01
N SER A 257 -10.36 -4.91 -10.91
CA SER A 257 -9.86 -4.68 -9.55
C SER A 257 -8.81 -5.71 -9.14
N ILE A 258 -8.91 -6.95 -9.63
CA ILE A 258 -7.88 -7.99 -9.50
C ILE A 258 -7.75 -8.71 -10.83
N ILE A 259 -6.59 -8.59 -11.44
CA ILE A 259 -6.27 -9.27 -12.71
C ILE A 259 -5.01 -10.10 -12.53
N THR A 260 -4.90 -11.14 -13.33
CA THR A 260 -3.72 -12.01 -13.37
C THR A 260 -3.06 -11.88 -14.73
N TYR A 261 -1.74 -11.77 -14.77
CA TYR A 261 -0.93 -11.76 -15.98
C TYR A 261 0.01 -12.98 -15.97
N ASP A 262 -0.12 -13.84 -16.98
CA ASP A 262 0.80 -14.98 -17.17
C ASP A 262 2.12 -14.46 -17.75
N LEU A 263 3.18 -14.51 -16.96
CA LEU A 263 4.51 -13.98 -17.32
C LEU A 263 5.16 -14.73 -18.49
N ILE A 264 4.73 -15.97 -18.76
CA ILE A 264 5.25 -16.78 -19.87
C ILE A 264 4.41 -16.60 -21.13
N ARG A 265 3.09 -16.72 -20.99
CA ARG A 265 2.15 -16.66 -22.13
C ARG A 265 1.81 -15.22 -22.55
N LYS A 266 2.14 -14.23 -21.72
CA LYS A 266 1.84 -12.82 -21.92
C LYS A 266 0.35 -12.55 -22.12
N GLN A 267 -0.47 -13.13 -21.25
CA GLN A 267 -1.93 -13.05 -21.34
C GLN A 267 -2.53 -12.64 -20.01
N PHE A 268 -3.52 -11.74 -20.10
CA PHE A 268 -4.33 -11.36 -18.96
C PHE A 268 -5.51 -12.31 -18.77
N SER A 269 -5.82 -12.59 -17.50
CA SER A 269 -7.06 -13.23 -17.03
C SER A 269 -7.64 -12.39 -15.90
N SER A 270 -8.94 -12.50 -15.65
CA SER A 270 -9.59 -11.83 -14.52
C SER A 270 -9.89 -12.84 -13.42
N THR A 271 -9.67 -12.44 -12.17
CA THR A 271 -10.17 -13.19 -11.01
C THR A 271 -11.48 -12.55 -10.56
N ASP A 272 -12.60 -13.28 -10.64
CA ASP A 272 -13.91 -12.75 -10.21
C ASP A 272 -13.96 -12.70 -8.68
N PHE A 273 -13.97 -11.49 -8.15
CA PHE A 273 -14.30 -11.21 -6.76
C PHE A 273 -15.80 -11.48 -6.61
N GLY A 274 -16.16 -12.65 -6.06
CA GLY A 274 -17.54 -13.13 -5.94
C GLY A 274 -18.55 -12.02 -5.63
N SER A 275 -19.73 -12.08 -6.26
CA SER A 275 -20.72 -11.00 -6.35
C SER A 275 -21.05 -10.30 -5.03
N ASP A 276 -20.95 -11.00 -3.91
CA ASP A 276 -21.37 -10.54 -2.60
C ASP A 276 -20.42 -9.48 -2.02
N ILE A 277 -19.11 -9.61 -2.27
CA ILE A 277 -18.13 -8.64 -1.75
C ILE A 277 -18.23 -7.32 -2.53
N TRP A 278 -18.38 -7.39 -3.85
CA TRP A 278 -18.48 -6.20 -4.69
C TRP A 278 -19.75 -5.38 -4.42
N THR A 279 -20.88 -6.06 -4.24
CA THR A 279 -22.18 -5.40 -4.09
C THR A 279 -22.42 -4.82 -2.70
N HIS A 280 -21.79 -5.36 -1.66
CA HIS A 280 -22.06 -4.95 -0.26
C HIS A 280 -20.88 -4.25 0.41
N ARG A 281 -19.65 -4.36 -0.13
CA ARG A 281 -18.41 -3.89 0.51
C ARG A 281 -17.36 -3.37 -0.48
N SER A 282 -17.77 -2.82 -1.63
CA SER A 282 -16.87 -2.38 -2.73
C SER A 282 -15.58 -1.72 -2.18
N PRO A 283 -14.44 -2.43 -2.14
CA PRO A 283 -13.26 -1.91 -1.48
C PRO A 283 -12.60 -0.90 -2.40
N THR A 284 -12.53 0.36 -1.98
CA THR A 284 -11.68 1.35 -2.64
C THR A 284 -10.22 0.99 -2.35
N MET A 285 -9.60 0.24 -3.25
CA MET A 285 -8.20 -0.23 -3.15
C MET A 285 -7.21 0.88 -3.51
N ILE A 286 -7.24 1.96 -2.73
CA ILE A 286 -6.31 3.10 -2.81
C ILE A 286 -5.60 3.24 -1.46
N GLY A 287 -4.28 3.19 -1.48
CA GLY A 287 -3.45 3.30 -0.27
C GLY A 287 -3.60 2.10 0.68
N PHE A 288 -4.09 0.97 0.18
CA PHE A 288 -4.08 -0.32 0.88
C PHE A 288 -2.69 -0.94 0.82
N ASN A 289 -2.46 -2.00 1.59
CA ASN A 289 -1.27 -2.83 1.52
C ASN A 289 -1.68 -4.28 1.25
N LEU A 290 -0.82 -5.01 0.54
CA LEU A 290 -0.98 -6.44 0.29
C LEU A 290 0.12 -7.18 1.04
N VAL A 291 -0.26 -8.15 1.87
CA VAL A 291 0.70 -8.96 2.64
C VAL A 291 0.51 -10.43 2.30
N THR A 292 1.51 -11.05 1.69
CA THR A 292 1.55 -12.48 1.42
C THR A 292 1.68 -13.26 2.73
N LEU A 293 0.85 -14.30 2.91
CA LEU A 293 0.85 -15.15 4.10
C LEU A 293 1.88 -16.29 3.98
N PRO A 294 2.29 -16.95 5.10
CA PRO A 294 3.35 -17.95 5.11
C PRO A 294 3.18 -19.12 4.12
N ASP A 295 1.94 -19.50 3.82
CA ASP A 295 1.63 -20.60 2.90
C ASP A 295 1.80 -20.22 1.42
N GLN A 296 2.09 -18.94 1.13
CA GLN A 296 2.23 -18.34 -0.20
C GLN A 296 1.02 -18.56 -1.13
N ASN A 297 -0.08 -19.06 -0.57
CA ASN A 297 -1.32 -19.36 -1.28
C ASN A 297 -2.42 -18.35 -0.96
N GLN A 298 -2.17 -17.49 0.02
CA GLN A 298 -3.09 -16.50 0.50
C GLN A 298 -2.39 -15.15 0.65
N ALA A 299 -3.16 -14.09 0.44
CA ALA A 299 -2.72 -12.75 0.75
C ALA A 299 -3.82 -11.98 1.46
N CYS A 300 -3.41 -11.05 2.33
CA CYS A 300 -4.31 -10.18 3.03
C CYS A 300 -4.21 -8.75 2.49
N ILE A 301 -5.36 -8.16 2.17
CA ILE A 301 -5.50 -6.74 1.90
C ILE A 301 -5.78 -6.04 3.22
N VAL A 302 -4.89 -5.10 3.57
CA VAL A 302 -4.94 -4.37 4.85
C VAL A 302 -5.04 -2.88 4.59
N GLY A 303 -5.99 -2.23 5.28
CA GLY A 303 -6.22 -0.78 5.20
C GLY A 303 -6.66 -0.31 3.80
N GLY A 304 -6.41 0.98 3.54
CA GLY A 304 -6.88 1.66 2.33
C GLY A 304 -8.25 2.33 2.52
N GLY A 305 -8.58 3.28 1.64
CA GLY A 305 -9.85 4.00 1.72
C GLY A 305 -9.95 5.18 0.76
N GLU A 306 -11.16 5.72 0.60
CA GLU A 306 -11.42 6.90 -0.23
C GLU A 306 -10.97 8.19 0.48
N ALA A 307 -10.42 9.16 -0.26
CA ALA A 307 -10.60 10.56 0.11
C ALA A 307 -11.91 11.00 -0.56
N ALA A 308 -13.04 10.86 0.13
CA ALA A 308 -14.32 11.28 -0.43
C ALA A 308 -14.25 12.78 -0.75
N ILE A 309 -14.15 13.13 -2.03
CA ILE A 309 -14.39 14.50 -2.48
C ILE A 309 -15.90 14.70 -2.41
N GLY A 310 -16.38 15.21 -1.27
CA GLY A 310 -17.67 15.88 -1.16
C GLY A 310 -18.93 15.00 -1.09
N ARG A 311 -18.87 13.67 -0.95
CA ARG A 311 -20.05 12.87 -0.57
C ARG A 311 -20.11 12.76 0.96
N LYS A 312 -21.03 13.51 1.57
CA LYS A 312 -21.51 13.20 2.92
C LYS A 312 -21.92 11.73 2.90
N SER A 313 -21.36 10.94 3.81
CA SER A 313 -21.88 9.63 4.15
C SER A 313 -23.39 9.78 4.37
N PRO A 314 -24.24 8.85 3.86
CA PRO A 314 -25.63 8.85 4.25
C PRO A 314 -25.64 8.66 5.76
N GLN A 315 -26.03 9.70 6.50
CA GLN A 315 -26.34 9.55 7.91
C GLN A 315 -27.32 8.39 8.00
N LYS A 316 -27.02 7.39 8.84
CA LYS A 316 -28.03 6.43 9.28
C LYS A 316 -29.19 7.28 9.80
N VAL A 317 -30.29 7.31 9.06
CA VAL A 317 -31.55 7.83 9.55
C VAL A 317 -31.96 6.88 10.66
N THR A 318 -31.59 7.19 11.90
CA THR A 318 -32.19 6.55 13.05
C THR A 318 -33.62 7.08 13.11
N ASN A 319 -34.58 6.24 12.74
CA ASN A 319 -36.00 6.47 13.02
C ASN A 319 -36.14 6.71 14.54
N PRO A 320 -36.65 7.86 14.99
CA PRO A 320 -37.02 8.02 16.39
C PRO A 320 -38.38 7.33 16.58
N GLN A 321 -38.39 6.10 17.07
CA GLN A 321 -39.62 5.52 17.62
C GLN A 321 -39.76 5.95 19.10
N SER A 322 -40.84 6.72 19.32
CA SER A 322 -41.63 6.85 20.55
C SER A 322 -40.90 7.15 21.86
N ALA A 323 -40.81 8.43 22.21
CA ALA A 323 -40.87 8.87 23.59
C ALA A 323 -42.22 9.56 23.81
N ASP A 324 -43.08 8.89 24.59
CA ASP A 324 -44.40 9.36 24.99
C ASP A 324 -44.31 10.70 25.73
N TYR A 325 -44.98 11.71 25.16
CA TYR A 325 -45.23 12.99 25.81
C TYR A 325 -46.42 12.86 26.77
N HIS A 326 -46.14 12.73 28.06
CA HIS A 326 -47.15 12.97 29.09
C HIS A 326 -47.34 14.47 29.33
N HIS A 327 -48.56 14.93 29.07
CA HIS A 327 -49.07 16.26 29.37
C HIS A 327 -49.06 16.58 30.88
N GLY A 328 -48.46 17.71 31.24
CA GLY A 328 -48.71 18.43 32.49
C GLY A 328 -48.82 19.92 32.22
N LYS A 329 -50.05 20.44 32.17
CA LYS A 329 -50.37 21.88 32.03
C LYS A 329 -50.21 22.63 33.36
N ARG A 330 -50.05 23.96 33.22
CA ARG A 330 -50.32 25.10 34.13
C ARG A 330 -49.04 25.78 34.65
N GLN A 331 -48.92 27.10 34.73
CA GLN A 331 -49.79 28.23 34.38
C GLN A 331 -48.91 29.50 34.39
N ASP A 332 -49.22 30.45 33.51
CA ASP A 332 -48.69 31.82 33.50
C ASP A 332 -49.07 32.62 34.76
N SER A 333 -48.12 33.42 35.27
CA SER A 333 -48.42 34.71 35.90
C SER A 333 -47.19 35.65 35.93
N GLY A 334 -47.12 36.56 34.96
CA GLY A 334 -46.97 38.02 35.11
C GLY A 334 -45.83 38.67 35.92
N ARG A 335 -45.08 39.55 35.21
CA ARG A 335 -44.68 40.95 35.55
C ARG A 335 -43.73 41.14 36.77
N VAL A 336 -42.62 41.88 36.72
CA VAL A 336 -42.45 43.32 36.44
C VAL A 336 -40.94 43.62 36.25
N LYS A 337 -40.62 44.52 35.32
CA LYS A 337 -39.32 45.21 35.21
C LYS A 337 -39.20 46.30 36.29
N GLN A 338 -38.06 46.42 36.96
CA GLN A 338 -37.63 47.70 37.51
C GLN A 338 -36.12 47.88 37.32
N ARG A 339 -35.78 49.02 36.71
CA ARG A 339 -34.45 49.62 36.63
C ARG A 339 -34.30 50.64 37.76
N ASP A 340 -33.04 51.04 37.92
CA ASP A 340 -32.51 52.26 38.53
C ASP A 340 -32.10 52.18 40.00
N SER A 341 -30.78 52.08 40.19
CA SER A 341 -29.96 53.15 40.78
C SER A 341 -28.51 52.99 40.35
#